data_AF-A0A952ZWJ3-F1
#
_entry.id   AF-A0A952ZWJ3-F1
#
_cell.length_a   1.000
_cell.length_b   1.000
_cell.length_c   1.000
_cell.angle_alpha   90.00
_cell.angle_beta   90.00
_cell.angle_gamma   90.00
#
_symmetry.space_group_name_H-M   'P 1'
#
loop_
_entity.id
_entity.type
_entity.pdbx_description
1 polymer ?
#
loop_
_entity_poly.entity_id
_entity_poly.type
_entity_poly.pdbx_seq_one_letter_code
_entity_poly.pdbx_strand_id
1 'polypeptide(L)'
;MSRFAFYQEVRVARPSAENAAFADHIGAIIGATAGDDAPIGYALALPGHDQVLLCLESELEPTGRQFRREDFYDDSRRIRIRVDERGRGHPLG
;
A
#
# COMPACT_ATOMS: atom_id res chain seq x y z
N MET A 1 11.68 -5.37 -10.99
CA MET A 1 10.88 -6.22 -10.09
C MET A 1 10.73 -5.48 -8.77
N SER A 2 9.52 -5.42 -8.21
CA SER A 2 9.22 -4.75 -6.93
C SER A 2 9.97 -5.41 -5.78
N ARG A 3 10.65 -4.65 -4.91
CA ARG A 3 11.38 -5.18 -3.74
C ARG A 3 10.44 -5.73 -2.67
N PHE A 4 9.28 -5.12 -2.50
CA PHE A 4 8.28 -5.54 -1.52
C PHE A 4 7.07 -6.16 -2.19
N ALA A 5 6.49 -7.15 -1.53
CA ALA A 5 5.23 -7.78 -1.92
C ALA A 5 4.03 -7.05 -1.29
N PHE A 6 2.85 -7.19 -1.92
CA PHE A 6 1.61 -6.76 -1.29
C PHE A 6 1.40 -7.48 0.05
N TYR A 7 0.89 -6.74 1.02
CA TYR A 7 0.64 -7.14 2.41
C TYR A 7 1.89 -7.53 3.20
N GLN A 8 3.07 -7.27 2.67
CA GLN A 8 4.31 -7.43 3.43
C GLN A 8 4.39 -6.37 4.54
N GLU A 9 4.77 -6.78 5.74
CA GLU A 9 5.00 -5.86 6.85
C GLU A 9 6.39 -5.21 6.70
N VAL A 10 6.41 -3.89 6.81
CA VAL A 10 7.61 -3.07 6.70
C VAL A 10 7.66 -2.04 7.82
N ARG A 11 8.87 -1.59 8.11
CA ARG A 11 9.16 -0.48 9.02
C ARG A 11 9.65 0.73 8.23
N VAL A 12 9.19 1.92 8.61
CA VAL A 12 9.73 3.20 8.13
C VAL A 12 11.07 3.45 8.83
N ALA A 13 12.16 2.97 8.23
CA ALA A 13 13.50 2.94 8.84
C ALA A 13 14.35 4.17 8.49
N ARG A 14 14.12 4.78 7.33
CA ARG A 14 14.87 5.94 6.84
C ARG A 14 13.90 7.00 6.29
N PRO A 15 13.07 7.62 7.14
CA PRO A 15 12.10 8.60 6.67
C PRO A 15 12.77 9.85 6.10
N SER A 16 12.15 10.43 5.08
CA SER A 16 12.39 11.79 4.62
C SER A 16 11.76 12.82 5.57
N ALA A 17 11.99 14.10 5.31
CA ALA A 17 11.41 15.17 6.12
C ALA A 17 9.87 15.16 6.10
N GLU A 18 9.26 14.72 5.00
CA GLU A 18 7.82 14.73 4.79
C GLU A 18 7.10 13.67 5.64
N ASN A 19 7.77 12.56 5.96
CA ASN A 19 7.21 11.45 6.74
C ASN A 19 7.98 11.17 8.05
N ALA A 20 8.80 12.12 8.51
CA ALA A 20 9.63 11.97 9.72
C ALA A 20 8.83 11.61 10.99
N ALA A 21 7.58 12.05 11.09
CA ALA A 21 6.70 11.72 12.22
C ALA A 21 6.40 10.20 12.33
N PHE A 22 6.61 9.46 11.25
CA PHE A 22 6.35 8.02 11.16
C PHE A 22 7.63 7.18 11.30
N ALA A 23 8.74 7.77 11.75
CA ALA A 23 9.96 7.02 12.04
C ALA A 23 9.65 5.80 12.94
N ASP A 24 10.24 4.66 12.59
CA ASP A 24 10.06 3.35 13.23
C ASP A 24 8.62 2.79 13.27
N HIS A 25 7.64 3.47 12.66
CA HIS A 25 6.30 2.92 12.55
C HIS A 25 6.30 1.70 11.64
N ILE A 26 5.45 0.74 11.99
CA ILE A 26 5.26 -0.51 11.27
C ILE A 26 3.93 -0.43 10.53
N GLY A 27 3.96 -0.79 9.25
CA GLY A 27 2.77 -0.83 8.40
C GLY A 27 2.85 -1.94 7.37
N ALA A 28 1.78 -2.09 6.61
CA ALA A 28 1.68 -3.10 5.56
C ALA A 28 1.56 -2.45 4.18
N ILE A 29 2.25 -3.04 3.19
CA ILE A 29 2.19 -2.59 1.80
C ILE A 29 0.80 -2.90 1.22
N ILE A 30 0.03 -1.88 0.84
CA ILE A 30 -1.30 -2.03 0.24
C ILE A 30 -1.41 -1.43 -1.17
N GLY A 31 -0.36 -0.74 -1.62
CA GLY A 31 -0.28 -0.10 -2.93
C GLY A 31 1.17 0.07 -3.37
N ALA A 32 1.40 0.17 -4.67
CA ALA A 32 2.67 0.55 -5.26
C ALA A 32 2.41 1.46 -6.46
N THR A 33 3.30 2.43 -6.69
CA THR A 33 3.25 3.24 -7.91
C THR A 33 3.67 2.41 -9.12
N ALA A 34 3.05 2.68 -10.27
CA ALA A 34 3.47 2.12 -11.55
C ALA A 34 4.06 3.25 -12.40
N GLY A 35 5.33 3.13 -12.78
CA GLY A 35 6.01 4.09 -13.64
C GLY A 35 7.43 3.64 -13.96
N ASP A 36 7.84 3.81 -15.21
CA ASP A 36 9.14 3.32 -15.71
C ASP A 36 10.30 4.29 -15.38
N ASP A 37 10.00 5.57 -15.11
CA ASP A 37 11.00 6.64 -14.93
C ASP A 37 10.99 7.32 -13.54
N ALA A 38 10.17 6.85 -12.60
CA ALA A 38 10.07 7.42 -11.25
C ALA A 38 10.48 6.40 -10.17
N PRO A 39 11.02 6.85 -9.02
CA PRO A 39 11.27 5.98 -7.89
C PRO A 39 10.00 5.21 -7.49
N ILE A 40 10.14 3.91 -7.19
CA ILE A 40 9.02 3.09 -6.72
C ILE A 40 8.59 3.62 -5.34
N GLY A 41 7.34 4.04 -5.27
CA GLY A 41 6.65 4.41 -4.04
C GLY A 41 5.70 3.30 -3.61
N TYR A 42 5.61 3.07 -2.31
CA TYR A 42 4.71 2.11 -1.70
C TYR A 42 3.74 2.83 -0.76
N ALA A 43 2.45 2.48 -0.86
CA ALA A 43 1.43 2.94 0.06
C ALA A 43 1.35 1.97 1.25
N LEU A 44 1.46 2.51 2.46
CA LEU A 44 1.40 1.79 3.71
C LEU A 44 0.08 2.02 4.43
N ALA A 45 -0.59 0.93 4.81
CA ALA A 45 -1.60 0.95 5.85
C ALA A 45 -0.89 0.93 7.21
N LEU A 46 -1.09 1.98 8.02
CA LEU A 46 -0.54 2.06 9.37
C LEU A 46 -1.65 1.76 10.40
N PRO A 47 -1.40 0.88 11.39
CA PRO A 47 -2.39 0.60 12.44
C PRO A 47 -2.81 1.87 13.18
N GLY A 48 -4.11 2.10 13.30
CA GLY A 48 -4.66 3.28 14.00
C GLY A 48 -4.69 4.56 13.16
N HIS A 49 -4.33 4.51 11.88
CA HIS A 49 -4.43 5.63 10.95
C HIS A 49 -5.42 5.32 9.83
N ASP A 50 -6.37 6.23 9.61
CA ASP A 50 -7.37 6.10 8.53
C ASP A 50 -6.79 6.42 7.14
N GLN A 51 -5.63 7.06 7.09
CA GLN A 51 -4.94 7.44 5.86
C GLN A 51 -3.77 6.51 5.57
N VAL A 52 -3.44 6.41 4.28
CA VAL A 52 -2.27 5.65 3.82
C VAL A 52 -1.05 6.57 3.75
N LEU A 53 0.10 6.05 4.17
CA LEU A 53 1.37 6.77 4.07
C LEU A 53 2.09 6.35 2.79
N LEU A 54 2.53 7.31 1.97
CA LEU A 54 3.40 7.02 0.84
C LEU A 54 4.87 7.05 1.31
N CYS A 55 5.61 6.00 1.01
CA CYS A 55 7.05 5.92 1.25
C CYS A 55 7.78 5.44 -0.02
N LEU A 56 8.98 5.95 -0.26
CA LEU A 56 9.89 5.43 -1.27
C LEU A 56 10.49 4.10 -0.82
N GLU A 57 10.86 3.26 -1.79
CA GLU A 57 11.48 1.96 -1.54
C GLU A 57 12.70 2.02 -0.60
N SER A 58 13.48 3.10 -0.66
CA SER A 58 14.69 3.30 0.15
C SER A 58 14.39 3.60 1.63
N GLU A 59 13.19 4.11 1.94
CA GLU A 59 12.79 4.50 3.30
C GLU A 59 12.37 3.29 4.14
N LEU A 60 12.17 2.12 3.51
CA LEU A 60 11.53 0.95 4.10
C LEU A 60 12.50 -0.20 4.37
N GLU A 61 12.18 -0.97 5.40
CA GLU A 61 12.83 -2.24 5.71
C GLU A 61 11.79 -3.33 5.99
N PRO A 62 11.98 -4.55 5.46
CA PRO A 62 11.06 -5.65 5.74
C PRO A 62 11.24 -6.12 7.19
N THR A 63 10.14 -6.44 7.86
CA THR A 63 10.19 -7.05 9.21
C THR A 63 10.24 -8.58 9.14
N GLY A 64 9.94 -9.15 7.96
CA GLY A 64 9.81 -10.60 7.74
C GLY A 64 8.40 -11.13 7.99
N ARG A 65 7.46 -10.29 8.48
CA ARG A 65 6.05 -10.66 8.63
C ARG A 65 5.26 -10.36 7.36
N GLN A 66 4.21 -11.16 7.14
CA GLN A 66 3.34 -11.08 6.00
C GLN A 66 1.90 -11.13 6.48
N PHE A 67 1.12 -10.12 6.11
CA PHE A 67 -0.31 -10.10 6.33
C PHE A 67 -1.05 -10.77 5.17
N ARG A 68 -2.34 -11.01 5.40
CA ARG A 68 -3.27 -11.48 4.37
C ARG A 68 -4.11 -10.32 3.88
N ARG A 69 -4.67 -10.47 2.68
CA ARG A 69 -5.57 -9.46 2.10
C ARG A 69 -6.80 -9.25 2.98
N GLU A 70 -7.31 -10.32 3.59
CA GLU A 70 -8.50 -10.29 4.43
C GLU A 70 -8.29 -9.47 5.73
N ASP A 71 -7.04 -9.17 6.10
CA ASP A 71 -6.73 -8.28 7.24
C ASP A 71 -7.05 -6.81 6.91
N PHE A 72 -7.18 -6.44 5.62
CA PHE A 72 -7.44 -5.07 5.16
C PHE A 72 -8.76 -4.92 4.41
N TYR A 73 -9.22 -5.96 3.73
CA TYR A 73 -10.40 -5.91 2.87
C TYR A 73 -11.42 -6.97 3.28
N ASP A 74 -12.68 -6.55 3.41
CA ASP A 74 -13.79 -7.46 3.67
C ASP A 74 -14.18 -8.21 2.40
N ASP A 75 -13.76 -9.46 2.35
CA ASP A 75 -14.01 -10.37 1.25
C ASP A 75 -15.46 -10.83 1.12
N SER A 76 -16.28 -10.63 2.15
CA SER A 76 -17.72 -10.89 2.08
C SER A 76 -18.47 -9.81 1.30
N ARG A 77 -17.88 -8.62 1.14
CA ARG A 77 -18.47 -7.45 0.47
C ARG A 77 -17.80 -7.15 -0.87
N ARG A 78 -17.85 -8.14 -1.77
CA ARG A 78 -17.33 -7.97 -3.14
C ARG A 78 -18.33 -7.20 -3.99
N ILE A 79 -17.91 -6.05 -4.50
CA ILE A 79 -18.65 -5.31 -5.51
C ILE A 79 -18.04 -5.65 -6.87
N ARG A 80 -18.87 -6.06 -7.82
CA ARG A 80 -18.44 -6.23 -9.20
C ARG A 80 -18.73 -4.93 -9.95
N ILE A 81 -17.74 -4.44 -10.68
CA ILE A 81 -17.86 -3.22 -11.49
C ILE A 81 -17.70 -3.62 -12.96
N ARG A 82 -18.66 -3.23 -13.79
CA ARG A 82 -18.49 -3.27 -15.25
C ARG A 82 -17.84 -1.97 -15.70
N VAL A 83 -16.75 -2.08 -16.44
CA VAL A 83 -16.06 -0.94 -17.04
C VAL A 83 -16.54 -0.78 -18.47
N ASP A 84 -16.98 0.43 -18.85
CA ASP A 84 -17.36 0.73 -20.23
C ASP A 84 -16.14 1.11 -21.10
N GLU A 85 -16.37 1.28 -22.41
CA GLU A 85 -15.33 1.65 -23.38
C GLU A 85 -14.65 3.00 -23.09
N ARG A 86 -15.25 3.83 -22.22
CA ARG A 86 -14.71 5.12 -21.79
C ARG A 86 -14.00 5.02 -20.43
N GLY A 87 -13.85 3.81 -19.89
CA GLY A 87 -13.19 3.55 -18.61
C GLY A 87 -14.04 3.85 -17.38
N ARG A 88 -15.35 4.08 -17.51
CA ARG A 88 -16.21 4.38 -16.36
C ARG A 88 -16.73 3.10 -15.73
N GLY A 89 -16.69 3.05 -14.40
CA GLY A 89 -17.19 1.92 -13.62
C GLY A 89 -18.68 2.04 -13.31
N HIS A 90 -19.42 0.96 -13.54
CA HIS A 90 -20.84 0.80 -13.20
C HIS A 90 -21.02 -0.41 -12.27
N PRO A 91 -21.61 -0.25 -11.08
CA PRO A 91 -21.89 -1.38 -10.20
C PRO A 91 -22.77 -2.42 -10.89
N LEU A 92 -22.36 -3.68 -10.78
CA LEU A 92 -23.20 -4.83 -11.10
C LEU A 92 -23.89 -5.26 -9.80
N GLY A 93 -25.22 -5.19 -9.79
CA GLY A 93 -26.06 -5.71 -8.71
C GLY A 93 -26.02 -7.22 -8.57
#